data_AF-J0QQQ1-F1
#
_entry.id   AF-J0QQQ1-F1
#
_cell.length_a   1.000
_cell.length_b   1.000
_cell.length_c   1.000
_cell.angle_alpha   90.00
_cell.angle_beta   90.00
_cell.angle_gamma   90.00
#
_symmetry.space_group_name_H-M   'P 1'
#
loop_
_entity.id
_entity.type
_entity.pdbx_description
1 polymer ?
#
loop_
_entity_poly.entity_id
_entity_poly.type
_entity_poly.pdbx_seq_one_letter_code
_entity_poly.pdbx_strand_id
1 'polypeptide(L)' 'MSLGSGIWHNQSAIAFGAGYMSEDGKIRTNVSATSAGGHWGVGAGLRITLN' A
#
# COMPACT_ATOMS: atom_id res chain seq x y z
N MET A 1 0.51 -4.79 9.03
CA MET A 1 1.19 -3.51 8.76
C MET A 1 2.45 -3.83 7.99
N SER A 2 2.66 -3.20 6.84
CA SER A 2 3.83 -3.43 5.98
C SER A 2 4.61 -2.13 5.88
N LEU A 3 5.92 -2.19 6.07
CA LEU A 3 6.84 -1.07 5.97
C LEU A 3 7.97 -1.47 5.02
N GLY A 4 8.04 -0.83 3.86
CA GLY A 4 9.08 -1.04 2.87
C GLY A 4 9.86 0.24 2.64
N SER A 5 11.19 0.16 2.66
CA SER A 5 12.06 1.27 2.25
C SER A 5 12.90 0.82 1.06
N GLY A 6 13.08 1.70 0.08
CA GLY A 6 13.85 1.43 -1.12
C GLY A 6 14.50 2.71 -1.62
N ILE A 7 15.66 2.60 -2.25
CA ILE A 7 16.35 3.75 -2.84
C ILE A 7 16.13 3.69 -4.35
N TRP A 8 15.53 4.73 -4.93
CA TRP A 8 15.32 4.83 -6.37
C TRP A 8 15.91 6.14 -6.88
N HIS A 9 16.84 6.06 -7.84
CA HIS A 9 17.47 7.21 -8.48
C HIS A 9 18.06 8.27 -7.52
N ASN A 10 18.80 7.81 -6.49
CA ASN A 10 19.38 8.63 -5.41
C ASN A 10 18.34 9.36 -4.52
N GLN A 11 17.07 8.96 -4.60
CA GLN A 11 15.99 9.43 -3.75
C GLN A 11 15.50 8.30 -2.83
N SER A 12 15.36 8.60 -1.55
CA SER A 12 14.80 7.68 -0.57
C SER A 12 13.30 7.54 -0.79
N ALA A 13 12.85 6.34 -1.16
CA ALA A 13 11.45 5.97 -1.25
C ALA A 13 11.04 5.20 0.00
N ILE A 14 9.99 5.67 0.67
CA ILE A 14 9.44 5.06 1.88
C ILE A 14 7.99 4.70 1.60
N ALA A 15 7.63 3.43 1.74
CA ALA A 15 6.29 2.90 1.52
C ALA A 15 5.71 2.34 2.82
N PHE A 16 4.55 2.86 3.22
CA PHE A 16 3.78 2.44 4.39
C PHE A 16 2.45 1.85 3.93
N GLY A 17 2.14 0.62 4.35
CA GLY A 17 0.92 -0.08 3.95
C GLY A 17 0.12 -0.63 5.12
N ALA A 18 -1.18 -0.35 5.13
CA ALA A 18 -2.15 -0.98 6.01
C ALA A 18 -3.15 -1.77 5.15
N GLY A 19 -3.28 -3.07 5.42
CA GLY A 19 -4.26 -3.93 4.78
C GLY A 19 -5.37 -4.24 5.78
N TYR A 20 -6.62 -4.02 5.37
CA TYR A 20 -7.80 -4.47 6.10
C TYR A 20 -8.49 -5.56 5.29
N MET A 21 -8.55 -6.77 5.86
CA MET A 21 -9.27 -7.90 5.30
C MET A 21 -10.54 -8.07 6.13
N SER A 22 -11.70 -8.04 5.48
CA SER A 22 -12.96 -8.34 6.16
C SER A 22 -12.94 -9.79 6.65
N GLU A 23 -13.62 -10.01 7.78
CA GLU A 23 -13.67 -11.28 8.51
C GLU A 23 -14.12 -12.46 7.62
N ASP A 24 -15.02 -12.19 6.68
CA ASP A 24 -15.51 -13.14 5.69
C ASP A 24 -14.47 -13.52 4.61
N GLY A 25 -13.32 -12.85 4.54
CA GLY A 25 -12.29 -13.02 3.51
C GLY A 25 -12.71 -12.59 2.10
N LYS A 26 -13.97 -12.16 1.93
CA LYS A 26 -14.61 -11.75 0.66
C LYS A 26 -14.15 -10.37 0.19
N ILE A 27 -13.78 -9.50 1.12
CA ILE A 27 -13.35 -8.13 0.83
C ILE A 27 -11.95 -7.97 1.40
N ARG A 28 -10.98 -7.71 0.52
CA ARG A 28 -9.62 -7.30 0.89
C ARG A 28 -9.40 -5.88 0.42
N THR A 29 -9.16 -5.00 1.37
CA THR A 29 -8.73 -3.63 1.12
C THR A 29 -7.28 -3.47 1.53
N ASN A 30 -6.44 -2.92 0.66
CA ASN A 30 -5.09 -2.53 1.01
C ASN A 30 -4.93 -1.04 0.73
N VAL A 31 -4.49 -0.28 1.72
CA VAL A 31 -4.06 1.10 1.53
C VAL A 31 -2.54 1.15 1.71
N SER A 32 -1.88 1.87 0.82
CA SER A 32 -0.43 2.08 0.86
C SER A 32 -0.09 3.50 0.43
N ALA A 33 0.75 4.16 1.19
CA ALA A 33 1.30 5.48 0.88
C ALA A 33 2.80 5.33 0.66
N THR A 34 3.32 5.86 -0.45
CA THR A 34 4.74 5.83 -0.79
C THR A 34 5.23 7.26 -1.02
N SER A 35 6.29 7.69 -0.34
CA SER A 35 6.95 8.98 -0.59
C SER A 35 8.38 8.77 -1.06
N ALA A 36 8.77 9.40 -2.17
CA ALA A 36 10.11 9.36 -2.73
C ALA A 36 10.61 10.76 -3.13
N GLY A 37 11.67 11.25 -2.46
CA GLY A 37 12.51 12.36 -2.93
C GLY A 37 11.82 13.65 -3.40
N GLY A 38 10.65 13.99 -2.84
CA GLY A 38 9.85 15.16 -3.21
C GLY A 38 8.50 14.85 -3.84
N HIS A 39 8.28 13.60 -4.28
CA HIS A 39 6.99 13.11 -4.74
C HIS A 39 6.39 12.12 -3.76
N TRP A 40 5.07 12.16 -3.62
CA TRP A 40 4.33 11.19 -2.83
C TRP A 40 3.21 10.62 -3.68
N GLY A 41 2.94 9.33 -3.50
CA GLY A 41 1.90 8.58 -4.17
C GLY A 41 1.09 7.80 -3.15
N VAL A 42 -0.20 7.72 -3.38
CA VAL A 42 -1.11 6.92 -2.57
C VAL A 42 -1.76 5.87 -3.46
N GLY A 43 -1.83 4.64 -2.97
CA GLY A 43 -2.43 3.51 -3.64
C GLY A 43 -3.45 2.85 -2.72
N ALA A 44 -4.64 2.61 -3.22
CA ALA A 44 -5.66 1.80 -2.57
C ALA A 44 -6.08 0.68 -3.51
N GLY A 45 -6.08 -0.56 -3.01
CA GLY A 45 -6.60 -1.72 -3.71
C GLY A 45 -7.82 -2.27 -2.99
N LEU A 46 -8.88 -2.54 -3.74
CA LEU A 46 -10.09 -3.19 -3.26
C LEU A 46 -10.30 -4.45 -4.10
N ARG A 47 -10.25 -5.61 -3.47
CA ARG A 47 -10.54 -6.90 -4.07
C ARG A 47 -11.81 -7.44 -3.44
N ILE A 48 -12.84 -7.61 -4.27
CA ILE A 48 -14.12 -8.19 -3.90
C ILE A 48 -14.23 -9.55 -4.59
N THR A 49 -14.41 -10.60 -3.81
CA THR A 49 -14.73 -11.94 -4.31
C THR A 49 -16.24 -12.10 -4.28
N LEU A 50 -16.87 -12.18 -5.46
CA LEU A 50 -18.29 -12.47 -5.61
C LEU A 50 -18.42 -13.87 -6.23
N ASN A 51 -19.07 -14.79 -5.52
CA ASN A 51 -19.33 -16.16 -5.96
C ASN A 51 -20.67 -16.24 -6.69
#